data_AF-A0A1Z4LP21-F1
#
_entry.id   AF-A0A1Z4LP21-F1
#
_cell.length_a   1.000
_cell.length_b   1.000
_cell.length_c   1.000
_cell.angle_alpha   90.00
_cell.angle_beta   90.00
_cell.angle_gamma   90.00
#
_symmetry.space_group_name_H-M   'P 1'
#
loop_
_entity.id
_entity.type
_entity.pdbx_description
1 polymer ?
#
loop_
_entity_poly.entity_id
_entity_poly.type
_entity_poly.pdbx_seq_one_letter_code
_entity_poly.pdbx_strand_id
1 'polypeptide(L)'
;MKIFCKKRLISIIPLGIVLTLFKPSLVQADVLPPDESRVSYCFKITNIDKYPDYLFMLLEKSDGPRMTPRNRFLKSGECHNFGGYRVYGEIYALKKSDVDLNKDIVGEFEQLKDFDSKKAKLIPALNKISPIRTMKNVYQVAKVAKSYEISEINDRYLKLKNHSITYIYKNNKSETKAYVEEDKLPLPSINNTAFLWYVPILGMSLIGGAAYWKKSSKSKKAG
;
A
#
# COMPACT_ATOMS: atom_id res chain seq x y z
N MET A 1 -79.59 -23.09 3.11
CA MET A 1 -78.55 -24.10 3.43
C MET A 1 -77.65 -24.28 2.22
N LYS A 2 -76.42 -23.75 2.26
CA LYS A 2 -75.23 -24.20 1.51
C LYS A 2 -74.02 -23.43 2.03
N ILE A 3 -73.29 -24.12 2.89
CA ILE A 3 -71.98 -23.75 3.43
C ILE A 3 -70.97 -24.10 2.34
N PHE A 4 -70.19 -23.14 1.85
CA PHE A 4 -68.91 -23.47 1.22
C PHE A 4 -67.82 -22.51 1.68
N CYS A 5 -66.86 -23.14 2.33
CA CYS A 5 -65.65 -22.65 2.95
C CYS A 5 -64.68 -22.12 1.87
N LYS A 6 -64.13 -20.91 2.01
CA LYS A 6 -62.91 -20.51 1.31
C LYS A 6 -61.86 -20.07 2.31
N LYS A 7 -60.99 -21.02 2.63
CA LYS A 7 -59.87 -20.94 3.56
C LYS A 7 -58.78 -19.98 3.03
N ARG A 8 -58.22 -19.22 3.98
CA ARG A 8 -56.84 -18.72 4.08
C ARG A 8 -56.26 -17.97 2.87
N LEU A 9 -56.57 -16.67 2.82
CA LEU A 9 -55.78 -15.66 2.11
C LEU A 9 -55.03 -14.77 3.12
N ILE A 10 -54.59 -15.36 4.24
CA ILE A 10 -53.82 -14.70 5.29
C ILE A 10 -52.54 -15.52 5.44
N SER A 11 -51.45 -15.08 4.82
CA SER A 11 -50.05 -15.31 5.25
C SER A 11 -49.07 -15.10 4.09
N ILE A 12 -49.03 -13.88 3.52
CA ILE A 12 -47.88 -13.45 2.68
C ILE A 12 -47.39 -12.06 3.13
N ILE A 13 -48.30 -11.22 3.63
CA ILE A 13 -47.99 -9.89 4.17
C ILE A 13 -46.95 -9.89 5.32
N PRO A 14 -46.99 -10.80 6.32
CA PRO A 14 -46.00 -10.75 7.39
C PRO A 14 -44.59 -11.16 6.94
N LEU A 15 -44.43 -11.87 5.81
CA LEU A 15 -43.12 -12.28 5.31
C LEU A 15 -42.38 -11.12 4.61
N GLY A 16 -43.11 -10.26 3.90
CA GLY A 16 -42.55 -9.08 3.21
C GLY A 16 -42.03 -8.01 4.17
N ILE A 17 -42.69 -7.83 5.32
CA ILE A 17 -42.27 -6.87 6.37
C ILE A 17 -41.03 -7.38 7.11
N VAL A 18 -40.90 -8.69 7.32
CA VAL A 18 -39.70 -9.26 7.95
C VAL A 18 -38.48 -9.07 7.05
N LEU A 19 -38.62 -9.22 5.73
CA LEU A 19 -37.51 -9.06 4.77
C LEU A 19 -37.00 -7.60 4.65
N THR A 20 -37.82 -6.58 4.91
CA THR A 20 -37.36 -5.17 4.88
C THR A 20 -36.67 -4.73 6.17
N LEU A 21 -36.87 -5.45 7.27
CA LEU A 21 -36.17 -5.21 8.54
C LEU A 21 -34.76 -5.82 8.57
N PHE A 22 -34.50 -6.82 7.73
CA PHE A 22 -33.14 -7.30 7.49
C PHE A 22 -32.43 -6.35 6.52
N LYS A 23 -31.84 -5.27 7.04
CA LYS A 23 -30.71 -4.65 6.36
C LYS A 23 -29.59 -5.69 6.43
N PRO A 24 -29.20 -6.36 5.32
CA PRO A 24 -28.03 -7.21 5.37
C PRO A 24 -26.89 -6.32 5.86
N SER A 25 -26.28 -6.69 6.98
CA SER A 25 -24.99 -6.11 7.33
C SER A 25 -24.10 -6.39 6.13
N LEU A 26 -23.76 -5.34 5.39
CA LEU A 26 -22.77 -5.42 4.33
C LEU A 26 -21.49 -5.87 5.03
N VAL A 27 -21.24 -7.17 4.98
CA VAL A 27 -19.95 -7.75 5.27
C VAL A 27 -19.04 -7.11 4.23
N GLN A 28 -18.39 -6.02 4.61
CA GLN A 28 -17.31 -5.45 3.84
C GLN A 28 -16.19 -6.49 3.89
N ALA A 29 -16.18 -7.36 2.88
CA ALA A 29 -14.94 -7.99 2.45
C ALA A 29 -13.89 -6.88 2.24
N ASP A 30 -12.59 -7.21 2.17
CA ASP A 30 -11.50 -6.25 1.88
C ASP A 30 -11.68 -5.61 0.48
N VAL A 31 -12.67 -4.74 0.36
CA VAL A 31 -12.99 -3.94 -0.81
C VAL A 31 -12.09 -2.73 -0.69
N LEU A 32 -11.22 -2.58 -1.68
CA LEU A 32 -10.40 -1.38 -1.79
C LEU A 32 -11.33 -0.16 -1.82
N PRO A 33 -10.99 0.92 -1.11
CA PRO A 33 -11.75 2.16 -1.22
C PRO A 33 -11.91 2.56 -2.69
N PRO A 34 -13.06 3.15 -3.07
CA PRO A 34 -13.19 3.74 -4.39
C PRO A 34 -12.06 4.74 -4.61
N ASP A 35 -11.54 4.79 -5.83
CA ASP A 35 -10.40 5.61 -6.24
C ASP A 35 -9.01 5.23 -5.68
N GLU A 36 -8.86 4.06 -5.08
CA GLU A 36 -7.56 3.51 -4.69
C GLU A 36 -7.16 2.26 -5.49
N SER A 37 -5.86 2.09 -5.71
CA SER A 37 -5.26 0.87 -6.27
C SER A 37 -4.18 0.32 -5.35
N ARG A 38 -4.03 -1.00 -5.38
CA ARG A 38 -2.96 -1.69 -4.67
C ARG A 38 -1.60 -1.29 -5.24
N VAL A 39 -0.64 -1.07 -4.37
CA VAL A 39 0.76 -0.84 -4.71
C VAL A 39 1.63 -1.89 -4.06
N SER A 40 2.67 -2.32 -4.77
CA SER A 40 3.73 -3.13 -4.17
C SER A 40 4.61 -2.24 -3.30
N TYR A 41 5.11 -2.78 -2.19
CA TYR A 41 5.90 -2.02 -1.23
C TYR A 41 7.19 -2.76 -0.89
N CYS A 42 8.29 -2.02 -0.90
CA CYS A 42 9.54 -2.46 -0.28
C CYS A 42 10.17 -1.33 0.53
N PHE A 43 11.03 -1.69 1.46
CA PHE A 43 11.83 -0.73 2.20
C PHE A 43 13.30 -1.09 2.20
N LYS A 44 14.15 -0.09 2.46
CA LYS A 44 15.59 -0.29 2.68
C LYS A 44 16.10 0.64 3.77
N ILE A 45 17.21 0.26 4.39
CA ILE A 45 17.98 1.13 5.29
C ILE A 45 19.27 1.50 4.56
N THR A 46 19.48 2.78 4.28
CA THR A 46 20.51 3.22 3.31
C THR A 46 21.91 3.34 3.88
N ASN A 47 22.06 3.37 5.20
CA ASN A 47 23.34 3.60 5.87
C ASN A 47 23.74 2.46 6.82
N ILE A 48 23.30 1.22 6.55
CA ILE A 48 23.70 0.03 7.32
C ILE A 48 25.24 -0.09 7.38
N ASP A 49 25.92 0.19 6.27
CA ASP A 49 27.39 0.07 6.16
C ASP A 49 28.17 0.99 7.11
N LYS A 50 27.53 2.03 7.66
CA LYS A 50 28.14 2.91 8.66
C LYS A 50 28.24 2.27 10.06
N TYR A 51 27.65 1.10 10.26
CA TYR A 51 27.56 0.41 11.56
C TYR A 51 28.11 -1.02 11.44
N PRO A 52 29.41 -1.19 11.15
CA PRO A 52 29.99 -2.50 10.85
C PRO A 52 29.96 -3.48 12.02
N ASP A 53 29.86 -3.00 13.26
CA ASP A 53 29.82 -3.84 14.47
C ASP A 53 28.43 -4.44 14.74
N TYR A 54 27.43 -4.06 13.94
CA TYR A 54 26.04 -4.47 14.13
C TYR A 54 25.54 -5.32 12.95
N LEU A 55 24.61 -6.20 13.27
CA LEU A 55 23.70 -6.84 12.33
C LEU A 55 22.33 -6.21 12.48
N PHE A 56 21.65 -5.96 11.37
CA PHE A 56 20.28 -5.44 11.38
C PHE A 56 19.33 -6.52 10.91
N MET A 57 18.22 -6.67 11.61
CA MET A 57 17.27 -7.73 11.38
C MET A 57 15.86 -7.15 11.30
N LEU A 58 15.07 -7.67 10.38
CA LEU A 58 13.64 -7.46 10.32
C LEU A 58 12.93 -8.67 10.93
N LEU A 59 12.04 -8.40 11.87
CA LEU A 59 11.01 -9.34 12.31
C LEU A 59 9.70 -8.96 11.64
N GLU A 60 9.26 -9.76 10.67
CA GLU A 60 7.94 -9.65 10.05
C GLU A 60 6.87 -10.22 10.98
N LYS A 61 5.87 -9.42 11.31
CA LYS A 61 4.67 -9.81 12.07
C LYS A 61 3.43 -9.45 11.27
N SER A 62 2.28 -9.98 11.67
CA SER A 62 0.98 -9.63 11.12
C SER A 62 -0.06 -9.49 12.21
N ASP A 63 -0.96 -8.51 12.06
CA ASP A 63 -2.19 -8.41 12.87
C ASP A 63 -3.32 -9.32 12.33
N GLY A 64 -3.05 -10.04 11.24
CA GLY A 64 -3.95 -11.04 10.68
C GLY A 64 -3.81 -12.40 11.38
N PRO A 65 -4.85 -13.24 11.32
CA PRO A 65 -4.77 -14.59 11.88
C PRO A 65 -3.77 -15.45 11.10
N ARG A 66 -3.05 -16.32 11.81
CA ARG A 66 -2.24 -17.44 11.26
C ARG A 66 -0.93 -17.09 10.53
N MET A 67 -0.29 -15.96 10.82
CA MET A 67 1.08 -15.73 10.38
C MET A 67 2.09 -16.01 11.49
N THR A 68 2.98 -16.98 11.28
CA THR A 68 4.15 -17.16 12.13
C THR A 68 5.14 -16.01 11.88
N PRO A 69 5.62 -15.32 12.94
CA PRO A 69 6.66 -14.31 12.78
C PRO A 69 7.89 -14.88 12.09
N ARG A 70 8.48 -14.13 11.18
CA ARG A 70 9.70 -14.52 10.46
C ARG A 70 10.74 -13.45 10.64
N ASN A 71 11.96 -13.85 10.98
CA ASN A 71 13.08 -12.93 11.06
C ASN A 71 14.02 -13.11 9.86
N ARG A 72 14.72 -12.05 9.45
CA ARG A 72 15.79 -12.11 8.45
C ARG A 72 16.77 -10.96 8.64
N PHE A 73 18.06 -11.18 8.36
CA PHE A 73 19.02 -10.08 8.33
C PHE A 73 18.80 -9.17 7.11
N LEU A 74 19.12 -7.90 7.30
CA LEU A 74 19.00 -6.83 6.32
C LEU A 74 20.37 -6.57 5.71
N LYS A 75 20.39 -6.43 4.38
CA LYS A 75 21.62 -6.12 3.64
C LYS A 75 21.56 -4.69 3.15
N SER A 76 22.72 -4.03 3.14
CA SER A 76 22.79 -2.65 2.67
C SER A 76 22.35 -2.54 1.22
N GLY A 77 21.54 -1.53 0.91
CA GLY A 77 21.05 -1.26 -0.43
C GLY A 77 19.93 -2.19 -0.93
N GLU A 78 19.67 -3.33 -0.28
CA GLU A 78 18.63 -4.27 -0.69
C GLU A 78 17.22 -3.74 -0.35
N CYS A 79 16.27 -3.92 -1.28
CA CYS A 79 14.87 -3.56 -1.02
C CYS A 79 14.09 -4.77 -0.53
N HIS A 80 13.67 -4.71 0.74
CA HIS A 80 12.99 -5.77 1.43
C HIS A 80 11.47 -5.64 1.30
N ASN A 81 10.82 -6.67 0.76
CA ASN A 81 9.36 -6.74 0.62
C ASN A 81 8.73 -7.39 1.85
N PHE A 82 7.48 -7.06 2.15
CA PHE A 82 6.71 -7.78 3.16
C PHE A 82 5.85 -8.86 2.50
N GLY A 83 5.85 -10.06 3.06
CA GLY A 83 5.01 -11.16 2.58
C GLY A 83 3.80 -11.38 3.47
N GLY A 84 2.60 -10.99 3.03
CA GLY A 84 1.34 -11.39 3.68
C GLY A 84 0.31 -10.27 3.82
N TYR A 85 -0.78 -10.60 4.50
CA TYR A 85 -1.89 -9.69 4.82
C TYR A 85 -1.68 -9.07 6.20
N ARG A 86 -1.98 -7.78 6.38
CA ARG A 86 -1.82 -7.04 7.67
C ARG A 86 -0.43 -7.16 8.32
N VAL A 87 0.58 -7.34 7.48
CA VAL A 87 1.99 -7.38 7.83
C VAL A 87 2.59 -6.01 8.18
N TYR A 88 3.47 -6.01 9.18
CA TYR A 88 4.35 -4.92 9.58
C TYR A 88 5.71 -5.47 10.01
N GLY A 89 6.71 -4.59 10.09
CA GLY A 89 8.08 -4.93 10.43
C GLY A 89 8.56 -4.27 11.70
N GLU A 90 9.19 -5.05 12.56
CA GLU A 90 9.98 -4.54 13.68
C GLU A 90 11.45 -4.71 13.34
N ILE A 91 12.22 -3.63 13.43
CA ILE A 91 13.65 -3.65 13.14
C ILE A 91 14.41 -3.79 14.44
N TYR A 92 15.43 -4.64 14.43
CA TYR A 92 16.35 -4.84 15.54
C TYR A 92 17.78 -4.65 15.07
N ALA A 93 18.62 -4.12 15.95
CA ALA A 93 20.06 -4.24 15.83
C ALA A 93 20.59 -5.28 16.83
N LEU A 94 21.70 -5.93 16.47
CA LEU A 94 22.35 -6.95 17.28
C LEU A 94 23.85 -6.80 17.10
N LYS A 95 24.60 -6.65 18.20
CA LYS A 95 26.05 -6.57 18.13
C LYS A 95 26.62 -7.89 17.61
N LYS A 96 27.56 -7.82 16.67
CA LYS A 96 28.23 -9.03 16.13
C LYS A 96 28.97 -9.80 17.22
N SER A 97 29.47 -9.12 18.25
CA SER A 97 30.12 -9.75 19.41
C SER A 97 29.19 -10.64 20.26
N ASP A 98 27.87 -10.50 20.11
CA ASP A 98 26.86 -11.20 20.91
C ASP A 98 26.34 -12.50 20.27
N VAL A 99 26.84 -12.81 19.07
CA VAL A 99 26.31 -13.85 18.18
C VAL A 99 27.45 -14.64 17.55
N ASP A 100 27.33 -15.96 17.53
CA ASP A 100 28.20 -16.83 16.72
C ASP A 100 27.55 -17.00 15.35
N LEU A 101 28.10 -16.35 14.32
CA LEU A 101 27.54 -16.34 12.96
C LEU A 101 27.34 -17.75 12.38
N ASN A 102 28.12 -18.74 12.82
CA ASN A 102 28.04 -20.11 12.30
C ASN A 102 27.00 -20.97 13.03
N LYS A 103 26.62 -20.60 14.25
CA LYS A 103 25.70 -21.40 15.09
C LYS A 103 24.32 -20.77 15.22
N ASP A 104 24.29 -19.46 15.34
CA ASP A 104 23.09 -18.69 15.65
C ASP A 104 22.33 -18.28 14.37
N ILE A 105 23.01 -18.28 13.21
CA ILE A 105 22.41 -17.92 11.91
C ILE A 105 22.19 -19.19 11.08
N VAL A 106 20.97 -19.39 10.60
CA VAL A 106 20.58 -20.59 9.86
C VAL A 106 19.74 -20.23 8.63
N GLY A 107 19.88 -21.05 7.58
CA GLY A 107 19.04 -21.03 6.40
C GLY A 107 19.48 -20.05 5.31
N GLU A 108 18.89 -20.21 4.13
CA GLU A 108 19.17 -19.42 2.92
C GLU A 108 18.88 -17.91 3.08
N PHE A 109 18.03 -17.56 4.06
CA PHE A 109 17.63 -16.17 4.34
C PHE A 109 18.36 -15.55 5.54
N GLU A 110 19.43 -16.18 6.03
CA GLU A 110 20.21 -15.74 7.19
C GLU A 110 19.27 -15.35 8.35
N GLN A 111 18.60 -16.34 8.94
CA GLN A 111 17.66 -16.12 10.04
C GLN A 111 18.34 -16.42 11.37
N LEU A 112 17.99 -15.69 12.41
CA LEU A 112 18.35 -16.00 13.77
C LEU A 112 17.56 -17.23 14.23
N LYS A 113 18.26 -18.34 14.49
CA LYS A 113 17.69 -19.66 14.80
C LYS A 113 16.77 -19.65 16.02
N ASP A 114 17.21 -18.95 17.06
CA ASP A 114 16.48 -18.82 18.32
C ASP A 114 16.34 -17.34 18.68
N PHE A 115 15.36 -16.71 18.06
CA PHE A 115 15.05 -15.29 18.27
C PHE A 115 14.70 -15.00 19.74
N ASP A 116 13.95 -15.89 20.38
CA ASP A 116 13.43 -15.65 21.72
C ASP A 116 14.53 -15.70 22.78
N SER A 117 15.50 -16.62 22.69
CA SER A 117 16.63 -16.65 23.64
C SER A 117 17.58 -15.46 23.51
N LYS A 118 17.66 -14.86 22.33
CA LYS A 118 18.53 -13.69 22.05
C LYS A 118 17.81 -12.36 22.25
N LYS A 119 16.50 -12.36 22.55
CA LYS A 119 15.67 -11.15 22.65
C LYS A 119 16.21 -10.10 23.61
N ALA A 120 16.81 -10.51 24.72
CA ALA A 120 17.41 -9.60 25.70
C ALA A 120 18.63 -8.82 25.17
N LYS A 121 19.26 -9.32 24.10
CA LYS A 121 20.43 -8.70 23.45
C LYS A 121 20.05 -7.88 22.21
N LEU A 122 18.79 -7.94 21.78
CA LEU A 122 18.31 -7.18 20.64
C LEU A 122 18.06 -5.73 21.05
N ILE A 123 18.55 -4.81 20.22
CA ILE A 123 18.31 -3.38 20.35
C ILE A 123 17.12 -3.04 19.44
N PRO A 124 15.91 -2.81 19.99
CA PRO A 124 14.71 -2.56 19.18
C PRO A 124 14.72 -1.18 18.55
N ALA A 125 14.18 -1.08 17.33
CA ALA A 125 13.83 0.19 16.75
C ALA A 125 12.64 0.83 17.48
N LEU A 126 12.68 2.16 17.67
CA LEU A 126 11.56 2.90 18.26
C LEU A 126 10.30 2.85 17.37
N ASN A 127 10.49 2.77 16.06
CA ASN A 127 9.43 2.84 15.06
C ASN A 127 9.23 1.48 14.37
N LYS A 128 7.97 1.15 14.08
CA LYS A 128 7.61 0.01 13.21
C LYS A 128 7.56 0.44 11.75
N ILE A 129 7.83 -0.50 10.85
CA ILE A 129 7.68 -0.29 9.41
C ILE A 129 6.35 -0.87 8.96
N SER A 130 5.45 0.02 8.54
CA SER A 130 4.13 -0.35 8.01
C SER A 130 4.12 -0.17 6.48
N PRO A 131 3.81 -1.21 5.70
CA PRO A 131 3.73 -1.10 4.24
C PRO A 131 2.64 -0.14 3.78
N ILE A 132 2.97 0.72 2.82
CA ILE A 132 1.97 1.46 2.06
C ILE A 132 1.34 0.49 1.07
N ARG A 133 0.05 0.20 1.22
CA ARG A 133 -0.65 -0.84 0.42
C ARG A 133 -1.49 -0.30 -0.70
N THR A 134 -2.00 0.90 -0.52
CA THR A 134 -2.89 1.54 -1.48
C THR A 134 -2.47 2.97 -1.71
N MET A 135 -2.74 3.45 -2.91
CA MET A 135 -2.53 4.84 -3.32
C MET A 135 -3.71 5.27 -4.19
N LYS A 136 -3.99 6.57 -4.22
CA LYS A 136 -5.03 7.11 -5.11
C LYS A 136 -4.69 6.84 -6.57
N ASN A 137 -5.69 6.45 -7.35
CA ASN A 137 -5.57 6.09 -8.77
C ASN A 137 -5.02 7.22 -9.65
N VAL A 138 -5.29 8.48 -9.27
CA VAL A 138 -4.78 9.68 -9.95
C VAL A 138 -3.26 9.69 -10.09
N TYR A 139 -2.54 9.04 -9.18
CA TYR A 139 -1.08 9.00 -9.20
C TYR A 139 -0.51 7.91 -10.09
N GLN A 140 -1.30 6.89 -10.47
CA GLN A 140 -0.84 5.78 -11.31
C GLN A 140 0.44 5.07 -10.80
N VAL A 141 0.61 4.99 -9.47
CA VAL A 141 1.74 4.30 -8.83
C VAL A 141 1.53 2.79 -8.87
N ALA A 142 2.57 2.04 -9.21
CA ALA A 142 2.59 0.57 -9.18
C ALA A 142 3.41 0.02 -8.01
N LYS A 143 4.50 0.72 -7.66
CA LYS A 143 5.39 0.33 -6.55
C LYS A 143 5.85 1.53 -5.74
N VAL A 144 6.01 1.32 -4.44
CA VAL A 144 6.59 2.25 -3.48
C VAL A 144 7.84 1.62 -2.88
N ALA A 145 8.96 2.33 -2.94
CA ALA A 145 10.20 1.95 -2.27
C ALA A 145 10.55 3.03 -1.23
N LYS A 146 10.46 2.69 0.06
CA LYS A 146 10.72 3.63 1.15
C LYS A 146 12.13 3.43 1.71
N SER A 147 12.88 4.51 1.86
CA SER A 147 14.24 4.49 2.41
C SER A 147 14.24 5.07 3.81
N TYR A 148 14.91 4.37 4.70
CA TYR A 148 15.16 4.76 6.08
C TYR A 148 16.66 4.97 6.29
N GLU A 149 16.99 5.78 7.30
CA GLU A 149 18.35 5.92 7.80
C GLU A 149 18.37 5.68 9.30
N ILE A 150 19.45 5.04 9.77
CA ILE A 150 19.76 4.95 11.18
C ILE A 150 20.31 6.32 11.60
N SER A 151 19.54 7.02 12.44
CA SER A 151 19.96 8.30 13.01
C SER A 151 20.72 8.11 14.32
N GLU A 152 20.41 7.05 15.06
CA GLU A 152 21.02 6.78 16.37
C GLU A 152 20.91 5.29 16.71
N ILE A 153 21.92 4.75 17.39
CA ILE A 153 21.91 3.41 17.96
C ILE A 153 22.68 3.42 19.28
N ASN A 154 22.11 2.78 20.30
CA ASN A 154 22.76 2.50 21.57
C ASN A 154 22.27 1.16 22.14
N ASP A 155 22.67 0.82 23.35
CA ASP A 155 22.35 -0.48 23.97
C ASP A 155 20.86 -0.70 24.27
N ARG A 156 20.02 0.35 24.19
CA ARG A 156 18.59 0.28 24.53
C ARG A 156 17.68 0.46 23.33
N TYR A 157 18.06 1.27 22.36
CA TYR A 157 17.22 1.56 21.20
C TYR A 157 18.00 1.83 19.92
N LEU A 158 17.29 1.63 18.83
CA LEU A 158 17.64 2.01 17.47
C LEU A 158 16.65 3.09 17.00
N LYS A 159 17.15 4.22 16.52
CA LYS A 159 16.32 5.26 15.94
C LYS A 159 16.46 5.24 14.42
N LEU A 160 15.33 5.01 13.75
CA LEU A 160 15.21 5.09 12.29
C LEU A 160 14.43 6.34 11.91
N LYS A 161 15.00 7.14 11.00
CA LYS A 161 14.33 8.29 10.40
C LYS A 161 13.94 7.99 8.96
N ASN A 162 12.85 8.60 8.51
CA ASN A 162 12.46 8.57 7.10
C ASN A 162 13.46 9.39 6.29
N HIS A 163 14.03 8.81 5.24
CA HIS A 163 15.01 9.49 4.39
C HIS A 163 14.39 9.92 3.06
N SER A 164 13.89 8.95 2.29
CA SER A 164 13.26 9.22 0.99
C SER A 164 12.21 8.18 0.64
N ILE A 165 11.36 8.50 -0.33
CA ILE A 165 10.42 7.57 -0.93
C ILE A 165 10.50 7.67 -2.44
N THR A 166 10.61 6.52 -3.09
CA THR A 166 10.60 6.40 -4.54
C THR A 166 9.28 5.79 -4.98
N TYR A 167 8.55 6.54 -5.79
CA TYR A 167 7.35 6.09 -6.48
C TYR A 167 7.74 5.57 -7.85
N ILE A 168 7.30 4.36 -8.18
CA ILE A 168 7.47 3.76 -9.50
C ILE A 168 6.08 3.63 -10.12
N TYR A 169 5.89 4.35 -11.21
CA TYR A 169 4.62 4.47 -11.92
C TYR A 169 4.36 3.26 -12.81
N LYS A 170 3.10 3.07 -13.22
CA LYS A 170 2.70 1.99 -14.15
C LYS A 170 3.39 2.04 -15.52
N ASN A 171 3.93 3.20 -15.91
CA ASN A 171 4.74 3.37 -17.12
C ASN A 171 6.25 3.18 -16.89
N ASN A 172 6.64 2.58 -15.76
CA ASN A 172 8.02 2.33 -15.33
C ASN A 172 8.88 3.59 -15.08
N LYS A 173 8.30 4.80 -15.19
CA LYS A 173 8.99 6.01 -14.71
C LYS A 173 9.05 5.98 -13.18
N SER A 174 10.05 6.65 -12.62
CA SER A 174 10.19 6.79 -11.17
C SER A 174 10.35 8.24 -10.77
N GLU A 175 9.92 8.54 -9.55
CA GLU A 175 10.10 9.83 -8.89
C GLU A 175 10.53 9.57 -7.46
N THR A 176 11.61 10.22 -7.02
CA THR A 176 12.07 10.14 -5.63
C THR A 176 11.82 11.47 -4.93
N LYS A 177 11.19 11.42 -3.76
CA LYS A 177 10.98 12.58 -2.89
C LYS A 177 11.66 12.36 -1.55
N ALA A 178 12.36 13.39 -1.08
CA ALA A 178 12.89 13.42 0.28
C ALA A 178 11.74 13.70 1.27
N TYR A 179 11.88 13.18 2.50
CA TYR A 179 11.01 13.59 3.59
C TYR A 179 11.46 14.96 4.09
N VAL A 180 10.55 15.94 4.09
CA VAL A 180 10.78 17.29 4.64
C VAL A 180 10.38 17.33 6.11
N GLU A 181 9.30 16.62 6.45
CA GLU A 181 8.79 16.43 7.81
C GLU A 181 8.80 14.92 8.08
N GLU A 182 9.25 14.49 9.27
CA GLU A 182 9.42 13.06 9.57
C GLU A 182 8.10 12.28 9.43
N ASP A 183 6.97 12.86 9.84
CA ASP A 183 5.69 12.13 9.93
C ASP A 183 4.81 12.27 8.69
N LYS A 184 5.18 13.16 7.75
CA LYS A 184 4.32 13.46 6.60
C LYS A 184 4.82 12.74 5.36
N LEU A 185 3.97 11.85 4.84
CA LEU A 185 4.24 11.14 3.58
C LEU A 185 4.26 12.15 2.40
N PRO A 186 5.39 12.34 1.69
CA PRO A 186 5.45 13.27 0.59
C PRO A 186 4.76 12.67 -0.64
N LEU A 187 3.65 13.26 -1.08
CA LEU A 187 2.81 12.70 -2.16
C LEU A 187 3.51 12.71 -3.53
N PRO A 188 3.27 11.71 -4.40
CA PRO A 188 3.78 11.68 -5.76
C PRO A 188 3.20 12.81 -6.62
N SER A 189 3.88 13.15 -7.70
CA SER A 189 3.39 14.11 -8.68
C SER A 189 2.23 13.52 -9.49
N ILE A 190 1.26 14.37 -9.84
CA ILE A 190 0.08 13.93 -10.61
C ILE A 190 0.49 13.68 -12.06
N ASN A 191 0.35 12.44 -12.53
CA ASN A 191 0.59 12.08 -13.92
C ASN A 191 -0.70 12.27 -14.72
N ASN A 192 -1.01 13.52 -15.10
CA ASN A 192 -2.26 13.86 -15.78
C ASN A 192 -2.18 13.62 -17.29
N THR A 193 -2.13 12.35 -17.71
CA THR A 193 -2.21 12.00 -19.14
C THR A 193 -3.62 12.10 -19.72
N ALA A 194 -4.65 12.26 -18.87
CA ALA A 194 -6.05 12.33 -19.29
C ALA A 194 -6.36 13.57 -20.16
N PHE A 195 -5.67 14.70 -19.92
CA PHE A 195 -5.90 15.93 -20.68
C PHE A 195 -5.65 15.75 -22.19
N LEU A 196 -4.67 14.93 -22.58
CA LEU A 196 -4.32 14.71 -23.99
C LEU A 196 -5.43 13.97 -24.78
N TRP A 197 -6.26 13.15 -24.11
CA TRP A 197 -7.36 12.44 -24.77
C TRP A 197 -8.55 13.35 -25.11
N TYR A 198 -8.71 14.50 -24.45
CA TYR A 198 -9.77 15.46 -24.76
C TYR A 198 -9.42 16.42 -25.92
N VAL A 199 -8.14 16.53 -26.26
CA VAL A 199 -7.66 17.38 -27.37
C VAL A 199 -8.30 17.02 -28.71
N PRO A 200 -8.38 15.74 -29.15
CA PRO A 200 -9.07 15.40 -30.40
C PRO A 200 -10.57 15.67 -30.37
N ILE A 201 -11.24 15.57 -29.22
CA ILE A 201 -12.68 15.83 -29.08
C ILE A 201 -13.00 17.33 -29.27
N LEU A 202 -12.18 18.20 -28.67
CA LEU A 202 -12.28 19.64 -28.87
C LEU A 202 -11.94 20.03 -30.33
N GLY A 203 -10.92 19.40 -30.91
CA GLY A 203 -10.52 19.60 -32.30
C GLY A 203 -11.63 19.26 -33.29
N MET A 204 -12.28 18.10 -33.15
CA MET A 204 -13.37 17.69 -34.05
C MET A 204 -14.61 18.59 -33.91
N SER A 205 -14.92 19.05 -32.70
CA SER A 205 -16.06 19.96 -32.45
C SER A 205 -15.87 21.31 -33.14
N LEU A 206 -14.65 21.86 -33.13
CA LEU A 206 -14.32 23.12 -33.80
C LEU A 206 -14.36 22.99 -35.33
N ILE A 207 -13.84 21.89 -35.88
CA ILE A 207 -13.88 21.62 -37.33
C ILE A 207 -15.33 21.45 -37.80
N GLY A 208 -16.15 20.69 -37.05
CA GLY A 208 -17.58 20.52 -37.33
C GLY A 208 -18.35 21.84 -37.29
N GLY A 209 -18.12 22.66 -36.26
CA GLY A 209 -18.72 23.99 -36.14
C GLY A 209 -18.34 24.92 -37.29
N ALA A 210 -17.06 24.96 -37.67
CA ALA A 210 -16.58 25.77 -38.79
C ALA A 210 -17.17 25.33 -40.14
N ALA A 211 -17.28 24.02 -40.37
CA ALA A 211 -17.89 23.46 -41.58
C ALA A 211 -19.40 23.80 -41.67
N TYR A 212 -20.13 23.70 -40.56
CA TYR A 212 -21.54 24.07 -40.48
C TYR A 212 -21.75 25.56 -40.74
N TRP A 213 -20.95 26.43 -40.11
CA TRP A 213 -21.06 27.88 -40.29
C TRP A 213 -20.72 28.33 -41.71
N LYS A 214 -19.71 27.72 -42.34
CA LYS A 214 -19.37 27.95 -43.76
C LYS A 214 -20.50 27.52 -44.70
N LYS A 215 -21.22 26.44 -44.38
CA LYS A 215 -22.39 26.00 -45.16
C LYS A 215 -23.58 26.94 -44.99
N SER A 216 -23.87 27.36 -43.76
CA SER A 216 -24.98 28.28 -43.44
C SER A 216 -24.80 29.67 -44.07
N SER A 217 -23.58 30.23 -44.04
CA SER A 217 -23.28 31.54 -44.63
C SER A 217 -23.38 31.56 -46.16
N LYS A 218 -23.03 30.45 -46.85
CA LYS A 218 -23.23 30.32 -48.30
C LYS A 218 -24.71 30.23 -48.68
N SER A 219 -25.53 29.54 -47.87
CA SER A 219 -26.97 29.41 -48.12
C SER A 219 -27.71 30.75 -47.99
N LYS A 220 -27.25 31.66 -47.10
CA LYS A 220 -27.87 32.99 -46.92
C LYS A 220 -27.49 34.01 -47.99
N LYS A 221 -26.47 33.75 -48.81
CA LYS A 221 -26.05 34.64 -49.92
C LYS A 221 -26.68 34.28 -51.27
N ALA A 222 -27.45 33.20 -51.33
CA ALA A 222 -28.00 32.63 -52.56
C ALA A 222 -29.54 32.72 -52.66
N GLY A 223 -30.17 33.52 -51.78
CA GLY A 223 -31.60 33.90 -51.87
C GLY A 223 -31.71 35.40 -51.74
#